data_AF-A0A7L2SM15-F1
#
_entry.id   AF-A0A7L2SM15-F1
#
_cell.length_a   1.000
_cell.length_b   1.000
_cell.length_c   1.000
_cell.angle_alpha   90.00
_cell.angle_beta   90.00
_cell.angle_gamma   90.00
#
_symmetry.space_group_name_H-M   'P 1'
#
loop_
_entity.id
_entity.type
_entity.pdbx_description
1 polymer ?
#
loop_
_entity_poly.entity_id
_entity_poly.type
_entity_poly.pdbx_seq_one_letter_code
_entity_poly.pdbx_strand_id
1 'polypeptide(L)'
;PRPLPEPPPRRSGGSVPPPADRAVPPGRRALLALVRRSRHREVPLRDLQSGKNPPGARLGVAFLLHDLLGAQQLRSVPTAAGPLLRLAES
;
A
#
# COMPACT_ATOMS: atom_id res chain seq x y z
N PRO A 1 -4.66 -33.87 55.14
CA PRO A 1 -5.08 -33.10 53.95
C PRO A 1 -3.99 -32.09 53.51
N ARG A 2 -3.36 -32.32 52.35
CA ARG A 2 -2.45 -31.34 51.74
C ARG A 2 -3.26 -30.20 51.11
N PRO A 3 -2.88 -28.92 51.26
CA PRO A 3 -3.54 -27.83 50.55
C PRO A 3 -3.27 -27.95 49.04
N LEU A 4 -4.29 -27.70 48.23
CA LEU A 4 -4.18 -27.63 46.77
C LEU A 4 -3.36 -26.40 46.36
N PRO A 5 -2.53 -26.48 45.31
CA PRO A 5 -1.79 -25.31 44.81
C PRO A 5 -2.76 -24.28 44.22
N GLU A 6 -2.52 -23.01 44.55
CA GLU A 6 -3.26 -21.86 44.01
C GLU A 6 -3.16 -21.79 42.48
N PRO A 7 -4.25 -21.44 41.77
CA PRO A 7 -4.21 -21.30 40.32
C PRO A 7 -3.36 -20.08 39.91
N PRO A 8 -2.65 -20.14 38.77
CA PRO A 8 -1.82 -19.04 38.31
C PRO A 8 -2.67 -17.80 37.97
N PRO A 9 -2.12 -16.58 38.12
CA PRO A 9 -2.85 -15.35 37.81
C PRO A 9 -3.24 -15.33 36.33
N ARG A 10 -4.50 -14.96 36.06
CA ARG A 10 -5.01 -14.77 34.70
C ARG A 10 -4.15 -13.72 34.01
N ARG A 11 -3.44 -14.12 32.96
CA ARG A 11 -2.70 -13.21 32.07
C ARG A 11 -3.71 -12.19 31.53
N SER A 12 -3.67 -10.98 32.10
CA SER A 12 -4.38 -9.82 31.58
C SER A 12 -4.06 -9.67 30.10
N GLY A 13 -5.11 -9.59 29.29
CA GLY A 13 -5.07 -9.69 27.83
C GLY A 13 -3.91 -8.90 27.24
N GLY A 14 -3.04 -9.60 26.52
CA GLY A 14 -2.18 -8.95 25.55
C GLY A 14 -3.10 -8.27 24.56
N SER A 15 -3.16 -6.94 24.61
CA SER A 15 -3.68 -6.13 23.51
C SER A 15 -2.87 -6.56 22.28
N VAL A 16 -3.49 -7.36 21.42
CA VAL A 16 -2.95 -7.63 20.09
C VAL A 16 -2.85 -6.24 19.47
N PRO A 17 -1.64 -5.72 19.18
CA PRO A 17 -1.55 -4.43 18.54
C PRO A 17 -2.41 -4.51 17.26
N PRO A 18 -3.23 -3.48 16.96
CA PRO A 18 -3.99 -3.48 15.72
C PRO A 18 -3.02 -3.77 14.58
N PRO A 19 -3.39 -4.60 13.59
CA PRO A 19 -2.48 -5.00 12.53
C PRO A 19 -1.88 -3.72 11.97
N ALA A 20 -0.56 -3.55 12.16
CA ALA A 20 0.16 -2.33 11.82
C ALA A 20 -0.34 -1.89 10.45
N ASP A 21 -1.08 -0.77 10.42
CA ASP A 21 -1.72 -0.22 9.24
C ASP A 21 -0.74 -0.36 8.09
N ARG A 22 -1.00 -1.35 7.21
CA ARG A 22 0.00 -2.06 6.39
C ARG A 22 1.04 -1.06 5.92
N ALA A 23 2.19 -0.99 6.60
CA ALA A 23 3.10 0.13 6.44
C ALA A 23 3.51 0.20 4.97
N VAL A 24 2.88 1.12 4.23
CA VAL A 24 2.98 1.12 2.78
C VAL A 24 4.45 1.40 2.46
N PRO A 25 5.15 0.51 1.76
CA PRO A 25 6.54 0.70 1.39
C PRO A 25 6.75 2.12 0.85
N PRO A 26 7.85 2.80 1.21
CA PRO A 26 8.04 4.22 0.88
C PRO A 26 7.88 4.51 -0.62
N GLY A 27 8.31 3.58 -1.49
CA GLY A 27 8.10 3.67 -2.93
C GLY A 27 6.62 3.64 -3.36
N ARG A 28 5.81 2.72 -2.79
CA ARG A 28 4.36 2.67 -3.04
C ARG A 28 3.67 3.95 -2.59
N ARG A 29 4.01 4.42 -1.38
CA ARG A 29 3.41 5.62 -0.80
C ARG A 29 3.74 6.87 -1.63
N ALA A 30 4.98 6.97 -2.12
CA ALA A 30 5.39 8.05 -3.00
C ALA A 30 4.63 8.05 -4.34
N LEU A 31 4.44 6.88 -4.95
CA LEU A 31 3.71 6.75 -6.21
C LEU A 31 2.22 7.06 -6.05
N LEU A 32 1.58 6.54 -4.99
CA LEU A 32 0.20 6.89 -4.65
C LEU A 32 0.06 8.40 -4.35
N ALA A 33 1.02 9.01 -3.65
CA ALA A 33 1.02 10.44 -3.40
C ALA A 33 1.19 11.27 -4.69
N LEU A 34 1.89 10.74 -5.70
CA LEU A 34 2.01 11.37 -7.02
C LEU A 34 0.66 11.34 -7.74
N VAL A 35 0.00 10.18 -7.80
CA VAL A 35 -1.33 10.03 -8.43
C VAL A 35 -2.38 10.85 -7.67
N ARG A 36 -2.29 10.96 -6.34
CA ARG A 36 -3.21 11.80 -5.54
C ARG A 36 -3.08 13.28 -5.86
N ARG A 37 -1.87 13.73 -6.21
CA ARG A 37 -1.56 15.13 -6.54
C ARG A 37 -1.80 15.47 -8.00
N SER A 38 -1.97 14.46 -8.86
CA SER A 38 -2.25 14.69 -10.26
C SER A 38 -3.68 15.16 -10.47
N ARG A 39 -3.89 15.85 -11.60
CA ARG A 39 -5.20 16.31 -12.01
C ARG A 39 -6.14 15.11 -12.16
N HIS A 40 -7.33 15.21 -11.59
CA HIS A 40 -8.35 14.14 -11.63
C HIS A 40 -7.96 12.83 -10.93
N ARG A 41 -6.89 12.81 -10.10
CA ARG A 41 -6.40 11.58 -9.43
C ARG A 41 -6.01 10.48 -10.43
N GLU A 42 -5.56 10.90 -11.61
CA GLU A 42 -5.21 10.05 -12.75
C GLU A 42 -3.86 10.46 -13.34
N VAL A 43 -3.09 9.49 -13.81
CA VAL A 43 -1.80 9.73 -14.48
C VAL A 43 -1.63 8.77 -15.65
N PRO A 44 -1.18 9.23 -16.83
CA PRO A 44 -0.81 8.34 -17.92
C PRO A 44 0.30 7.37 -17.53
N LEU A 45 0.16 6.09 -17.92
CA LEU A 45 1.15 5.06 -17.59
C LEU A 45 2.56 5.42 -18.12
N ARG A 46 2.60 5.96 -19.35
CA ARG A 46 3.85 6.41 -19.99
C ARG A 46 4.58 7.49 -19.19
N ASP A 47 3.86 8.38 -18.52
CA ASP A 47 4.44 9.50 -17.78
C ASP A 47 5.07 8.99 -16.47
N LEU A 48 4.45 7.99 -15.85
CA LEU A 48 5.00 7.29 -14.68
C LEU A 48 6.24 6.49 -15.05
N GLN A 49 6.26 5.83 -16.21
CA GLN A 49 7.38 5.01 -16.67
C GLN A 49 8.56 5.85 -17.18
N SER A 50 8.30 7.01 -17.77
CA SER A 50 9.32 7.94 -18.26
C SER A 50 9.90 8.85 -17.16
N GLY A 51 9.28 8.90 -15.99
CA GLY A 51 9.69 9.75 -14.88
C GLY A 51 10.87 9.20 -14.08
N LYS A 52 11.41 10.02 -13.17
CA LYS A 52 12.38 9.56 -12.18
C LYS A 52 11.71 8.58 -11.21
N ASN A 53 12.42 7.50 -10.89
CA ASN A 53 11.99 6.54 -9.88
C ASN A 53 11.69 7.26 -8.55
N PRO A 54 10.50 7.03 -7.94
CA PRO A 54 10.19 7.62 -6.66
C PRO A 54 11.16 7.11 -5.57
N PRO A 55 11.41 7.92 -4.52
CA PRO A 55 12.29 7.52 -3.43
C PRO A 55 11.77 6.22 -2.77
N GLY A 56 12.66 5.25 -2.60
CA GLY A 56 12.32 3.91 -2.09
C GLY A 56 11.85 2.91 -3.17
N ALA A 57 11.83 3.27 -4.46
CA ALA A 57 11.57 2.36 -5.57
C ALA A 57 12.82 1.53 -5.94
N ARG A 58 13.23 0.62 -5.06
CA ARG A 58 14.43 -0.23 -5.27
C ARG A 58 14.34 -1.11 -6.53
N LEU A 59 13.13 -1.55 -6.88
CA LEU A 59 12.84 -2.40 -8.05
C LEU A 59 12.27 -1.61 -9.24
N GLY A 60 12.22 -0.27 -9.12
CA GLY A 60 11.69 0.62 -10.15
C GLY A 60 10.16 0.80 -10.16
N VAL A 61 9.71 1.77 -10.96
CA VAL A 61 8.28 2.12 -11.08
C VAL A 61 7.43 0.95 -11.57
N ALA A 62 7.89 0.19 -12.57
CA ALA A 62 7.12 -0.90 -13.16
C ALA A 62 6.71 -1.96 -12.12
N PHE A 63 7.63 -2.33 -11.22
CA PHE A 63 7.33 -3.27 -10.14
C PHE A 63 6.31 -2.70 -9.16
N LEU A 64 6.50 -1.46 -8.72
CA LEU A 64 5.56 -0.79 -7.82
C LEU A 64 4.16 -0.67 -8.42
N LEU A 65 4.06 -0.42 -9.73
CA LEU A 65 2.78 -0.38 -10.43
C LEU A 65 2.10 -1.73 -10.43
N HIS A 66 2.82 -2.80 -10.77
CA HIS A 66 2.28 -4.16 -10.72
C HIS A 66 1.74 -4.49 -9.32
N ASP A 67 2.51 -4.13 -8.30
CA ASP A 67 2.17 -4.37 -6.90
C ASP A 67 0.95 -3.54 -6.43
N LEU A 68 0.85 -2.26 -6.84
CA LEU A 68 -0.30 -1.39 -6.53
C LEU A 68 -1.58 -1.80 -7.26
N LEU A 69 -1.46 -2.26 -8.51
CA LEU A 69 -2.57 -2.80 -9.29
C LEU A 69 -3.06 -4.12 -8.68
N GLY A 70 -2.16 -5.03 -8.31
CA GLY A 70 -2.48 -6.28 -7.62
C GLY A 70 -3.13 -6.06 -6.25
N ALA A 71 -2.71 -5.01 -5.53
CA ALA A 71 -3.34 -4.60 -4.27
C ALA A 71 -4.62 -3.77 -4.44
N GLN A 72 -5.10 -3.58 -5.69
CA GLN A 72 -6.30 -2.81 -6.01
C GLN A 72 -6.29 -1.37 -5.48
N GLN A 73 -5.11 -0.78 -5.26
CA GLN A 73 -4.97 0.63 -4.86
C GLN A 73 -4.97 1.57 -6.06
N LEU A 74 -4.59 1.04 -7.23
CA LEU A 74 -4.69 1.70 -8.53
C LEU A 74 -5.54 0.85 -9.46
N ARG A 75 -6.18 1.49 -10.43
CA ARG A 75 -6.88 0.85 -11.54
C ARG A 75 -6.30 1.35 -12.85
N SER A 76 -6.07 0.43 -13.79
CA SER A 76 -5.73 0.80 -15.17
C SER A 76 -7.01 1.03 -15.97
N VAL A 77 -7.10 2.18 -16.63
CA VAL A 77 -8.23 2.56 -17.47
C VAL A 77 -7.71 2.71 -18.91
N PRO A 78 -8.17 1.89 -19.86
CA PRO A 78 -7.79 2.05 -21.25
C PRO A 78 -8.40 3.34 -21.83
N THR A 79 -7.61 4.11 -22.57
CA THR A 79 -8.07 5.29 -23.29
C THR A 79 -7.49 5.32 -24.69
N ALA A 80 -8.06 6.15 -25.58
CA ALA A 80 -7.57 6.32 -26.95
C ALA A 80 -6.10 6.80 -27.02
N ALA A 81 -5.61 7.51 -25.99
CA ALA A 81 -4.22 7.95 -25.90
C ALA A 81 -3.30 6.97 -25.17
N GLY A 82 -3.79 5.77 -24.82
CA GLY A 82 -3.09 4.77 -24.03
C GLY A 82 -3.63 4.63 -22.59
N PRO A 83 -3.10 3.69 -21.80
CA PRO A 83 -3.61 3.40 -20.47
C PRO A 83 -3.32 4.53 -19.46
N LEU A 84 -4.35 4.90 -18.69
CA LEU A 84 -4.24 5.76 -17.51
C LEU A 84 -4.27 4.91 -16.24
N LEU A 85 -3.65 5.42 -15.19
CA LEU A 85 -3.71 4.87 -13.84
C LEU A 85 -4.52 5.81 -12.96
N ARG A 86 -5.63 5.32 -12.42
CA ARG A 86 -6.52 6.03 -11.50
C ARG A 86 -6.38 5.45 -10.10
N LEU A 87 -6.49 6.28 -9.07
CA LEU A 87 -6.69 5.78 -7.71
C LEU A 87 -7.99 4.98 -7.60
N ALA A 88 -7.91 3.81 -6.97
CA ALA A 88 -9.12 3.11 -6.56
C ALA A 88 -9.81 3.93 -5.47
N GLU A 89 -11.10 4.22 -5.66
CA GLU A 89 -11.91 4.82 -4.60
C GLU A 89 -12.13 3.78 -3.50
N SER A 90 -11.84 4.19 -2.26
CA SER A 90 -11.97 3.42 -1.03
C SER A 90 -13.13 3.95 -0.21
#